data_AF-E4MRH2-F1
#
_entry.id   AF-E4MRH2-F1
#
_cell.length_a   1.000
_cell.length_b   1.000
_cell.length_c   1.000
_cell.angle_alpha   90.00
_cell.angle_beta   90.00
_cell.angle_gamma   90.00
#
_symmetry.space_group_name_H-M   'P 1'
#
loop_
_entity.id
_entity.type
_entity.pdbx_description
1 polymer ?
#
loop_
_entity_poly.entity_id
_entity_poly.type
_entity_poly.pdbx_seq_one_letter_code
_entity_poly.pdbx_strand_id
1 'polypeptide(L)'
;MKFYFCFLALSLALVACNDNGNQLTPEQKEAKLQHKLDSIAEIKFSEIVKEDVDSYPIFRGVCDTATTKIGQKECFERTFTTLFQERLKKAPYEVTEPVTDRVLLNIKVDNTGKIVLIDIEANDKTKELLSTDSETFEDSLRANLSALSEQDAIVPATKNGLNVSTQFNLPIEINVK
;
A
#
# COMPACT_ATOMS: atom_id res chain seq x y z
N MET A 1 -81.72 34.52 -7.35
CA MET A 1 -81.48 33.13 -6.91
C MET A 1 -80.10 33.07 -6.27
N LYS A 2 -80.05 32.76 -4.97
CA LYS A 2 -78.84 32.32 -4.24
C LYS A 2 -78.99 30.80 -4.08
N PHE A 3 -77.92 30.03 -4.25
CA PHE A 3 -77.40 29.10 -3.23
C PHE A 3 -76.14 28.39 -3.75
N TYR A 4 -75.09 28.48 -2.95
CA TYR A 4 -73.80 27.81 -3.04
C TYR A 4 -73.94 26.29 -2.83
N PHE A 5 -73.04 25.49 -3.41
CA PHE A 5 -72.48 24.34 -2.70
C PHE A 5 -71.11 23.95 -3.28
N CYS A 6 -70.09 24.00 -2.42
CA CYS A 6 -68.76 23.46 -2.61
C CYS A 6 -68.65 22.36 -1.55
N PHE A 7 -68.47 21.09 -1.94
CA PHE A 7 -68.13 20.02 -0.99
C PHE A 7 -67.16 19.02 -1.61
N LEU A 8 -66.07 18.86 -0.87
CA LEU A 8 -65.04 17.84 -0.91
C LEU A 8 -65.59 16.41 -0.84
N ALA A 9 -64.98 15.49 -1.60
CA ALA A 9 -64.55 14.14 -1.19
C ALA A 9 -63.81 13.48 -2.38
N LEU A 10 -62.48 13.41 -2.37
CA LEU A 10 -61.70 12.26 -1.89
C LEU A 10 -62.13 10.93 -2.55
N SER A 11 -61.49 10.58 -3.67
CA SER A 11 -61.33 9.18 -4.06
C SER A 11 -59.89 8.95 -4.50
N LEU A 12 -59.28 7.99 -3.80
CA LEU A 12 -57.94 7.46 -3.98
C LEU A 12 -57.75 6.99 -5.43
N ALA A 13 -56.84 7.62 -6.17
CA ALA A 13 -56.18 6.94 -7.27
C ALA A 13 -54.99 6.17 -6.69
N LEU A 14 -55.13 4.85 -6.71
CA LEU A 14 -54.14 3.87 -6.31
C LEU A 14 -52.81 4.13 -7.03
N VAL A 15 -51.75 4.40 -6.27
CA VAL A 15 -50.38 4.15 -6.71
C VAL A 15 -50.27 2.63 -6.88
N ALA A 16 -50.33 2.16 -8.12
CA ALA A 16 -49.96 0.78 -8.44
C ALA A 16 -48.43 0.69 -8.35
N CYS A 17 -47.91 0.20 -7.23
CA CYS A 17 -46.59 -0.40 -7.18
C CYS A 17 -46.63 -1.63 -8.10
N ASN A 18 -46.02 -1.53 -9.28
CA ASN A 18 -45.74 -2.71 -10.07
C ASN A 18 -44.53 -3.41 -9.45
N ASP A 19 -44.79 -4.45 -8.68
CA ASP A 19 -43.79 -5.36 -8.12
C ASP A 19 -43.27 -6.26 -9.25
N ASN A 20 -42.57 -5.64 -10.21
CA ASN A 20 -41.86 -6.35 -11.25
C ASN A 20 -40.54 -6.83 -10.65
N GLY A 21 -40.46 -8.14 -10.42
CA GLY A 21 -39.27 -8.84 -9.95
C GLY A 21 -38.00 -8.28 -10.58
N ASN A 22 -37.06 -7.96 -9.69
CA ASN A 22 -35.80 -7.26 -9.93
C ASN A 22 -34.95 -7.94 -11.03
N GLN A 23 -35.28 -7.68 -12.31
CA GLN A 23 -34.49 -8.15 -13.44
C GLN A 23 -33.71 -6.94 -13.97
N LEU A 24 -32.41 -6.93 -13.67
CA LEU A 24 -31.49 -5.91 -14.15
C LEU A 24 -31.58 -5.80 -15.67
N THR A 25 -31.63 -4.58 -16.18
CA THR A 25 -31.46 -4.30 -17.61
C THR A 25 -30.10 -4.82 -18.09
N PRO A 26 -29.92 -5.09 -19.38
CA PRO A 26 -28.62 -5.50 -19.93
C PRO A 26 -27.48 -4.55 -19.52
N GLU A 27 -27.72 -3.24 -19.58
CA GLU A 27 -26.78 -2.21 -19.15
C GLU A 27 -26.46 -2.29 -17.64
N GLN A 28 -27.46 -2.52 -16.79
CA GLN A 28 -27.24 -2.72 -15.35
C GLN A 28 -26.47 -4.01 -15.06
N LYS A 29 -26.67 -5.08 -15.86
CA LYS A 29 -25.91 -6.34 -15.73
C LYS A 29 -24.45 -6.13 -16.10
N GLU A 30 -24.16 -5.39 -17.17
CA GLU A 30 -22.80 -5.05 -17.60
C GLU A 30 -22.10 -4.18 -16.56
N ALA A 31 -22.75 -3.11 -16.07
CA ALA A 31 -22.20 -2.27 -15.01
C ALA A 31 -21.91 -3.05 -13.72
N LYS A 32 -22.81 -3.97 -13.32
CA LYS A 32 -22.62 -4.84 -12.15
C LYS A 32 -21.49 -5.85 -12.36
N LEU A 33 -21.33 -6.37 -13.57
CA LEU A 33 -20.21 -7.27 -13.92
C LEU A 33 -18.89 -6.51 -13.86
N GLN A 34 -18.82 -5.30 -14.43
CA GLN A 34 -17.63 -4.46 -14.42
C GLN A 34 -17.23 -4.12 -12.98
N HIS A 35 -18.18 -3.63 -12.17
CA HIS A 35 -17.93 -3.34 -10.76
C HIS A 35 -17.40 -4.56 -10.01
N LYS A 36 -17.93 -5.76 -10.30
CA LYS A 36 -17.47 -7.01 -9.66
C LYS A 36 -16.04 -7.36 -10.10
N LEU A 37 -15.71 -7.17 -11.37
CA LEU A 37 -14.36 -7.37 -11.89
C LEU A 37 -13.36 -6.40 -11.24
N ASP A 38 -13.71 -5.13 -11.16
CA ASP A 38 -12.88 -4.09 -10.53
C ASP A 38 -12.64 -4.42 -9.04
N SER A 39 -13.69 -4.85 -8.33
CA SER A 39 -13.59 -5.29 -6.94
C SER A 39 -12.67 -6.49 -6.77
N ILE A 40 -12.73 -7.47 -7.68
CA ILE A 40 -11.85 -8.65 -7.65
C ILE A 40 -10.41 -8.28 -7.94
N ALA A 41 -10.18 -7.38 -8.90
CA ALA A 41 -8.85 -6.89 -9.24
C ALA A 41 -8.20 -6.19 -8.03
N GLU A 42 -8.93 -5.29 -7.37
CA GLU A 42 -8.45 -4.58 -6.19
C GLU A 42 -8.09 -5.54 -5.05
N ILE A 43 -8.92 -6.55 -4.78
CA ILE A 43 -8.61 -7.59 -3.78
C ILE A 43 -7.31 -8.32 -4.14
N LYS A 44 -7.15 -8.70 -5.41
CA LYS A 44 -5.96 -9.44 -5.87
C LYS A 44 -4.67 -8.62 -5.79
N PHE A 45 -4.75 -7.32 -5.98
CA PHE A 45 -3.59 -6.42 -5.90
C PHE A 45 -3.23 -5.98 -4.48
N SER A 46 -4.22 -5.92 -3.60
CA SER A 46 -4.03 -5.60 -2.17
C SER A 46 -3.52 -6.80 -1.35
N GLU A 47 -3.70 -8.03 -1.84
CA GLU A 47 -3.13 -9.23 -1.24
C GLU A 47 -1.58 -9.20 -1.26
N ILE A 48 -0.97 -9.30 -0.08
CA ILE A 48 0.48 -9.47 0.07
C ILE A 48 0.84 -10.94 -0.18
N VAL A 49 1.68 -11.20 -1.17
CA VAL A 49 2.21 -12.53 -1.45
C VAL A 49 3.40 -12.80 -0.54
N LYS A 50 3.20 -13.68 0.46
CA LYS A 50 4.21 -13.99 1.48
C LYS A 50 5.22 -15.07 1.05
N GLU A 51 4.90 -15.91 0.06
CA GLU A 51 5.80 -16.95 -0.46
C GLU A 51 5.52 -17.25 -1.95
N ASP A 52 6.59 -17.58 -2.68
CA ASP A 52 6.62 -18.04 -4.09
C ASP A 52 5.98 -17.09 -5.13
N VAL A 53 6.73 -16.06 -5.51
CA VAL A 53 6.49 -15.18 -6.67
C VAL A 53 7.27 -15.68 -7.88
N ASP A 54 6.91 -15.38 -9.12
CA ASP A 54 7.70 -15.75 -10.31
C ASP A 54 9.03 -14.98 -10.38
N SER A 55 9.00 -13.69 -10.04
CA SER A 55 10.18 -12.83 -9.91
C SER A 55 10.07 -11.96 -8.67
N TYR A 56 11.21 -11.68 -8.02
CA TYR A 56 11.26 -10.74 -6.91
C TYR A 56 11.39 -9.29 -7.44
N PRO A 57 11.08 -8.28 -6.61
CA PRO A 57 11.29 -6.90 -6.99
C PRO A 57 12.77 -6.64 -7.27
N ILE A 58 13.07 -5.71 -8.18
CA ILE A 58 14.44 -5.33 -8.50
C ILE A 58 14.58 -3.81 -8.62
N PHE A 59 15.70 -3.27 -8.16
CA PHE A 59 16.13 -1.91 -8.46
C PHE A 59 16.66 -1.87 -9.90
N ARG A 60 15.97 -1.16 -10.79
CA ARG A 60 16.37 -1.05 -12.20
C ARG A 60 17.75 -0.43 -12.31
N GLY A 61 18.59 -0.97 -13.19
CA GLY A 61 19.98 -0.54 -13.40
C GLY A 61 20.97 -1.11 -12.38
N VAL A 62 20.52 -1.48 -11.18
CA VAL A 62 21.39 -2.06 -10.13
C VAL A 62 21.30 -3.57 -10.11
N CYS A 63 20.08 -4.11 -10.23
CA CYS A 63 19.81 -5.54 -10.11
C CYS A 63 19.45 -6.21 -11.46
N ASP A 64 19.66 -5.53 -12.59
CA ASP A 64 19.27 -6.03 -13.92
C ASP A 64 19.99 -7.34 -14.31
N THR A 65 21.19 -7.58 -13.78
CA THR A 65 21.95 -8.81 -14.03
C THR A 65 21.52 -9.98 -13.13
N ALA A 66 20.65 -9.75 -12.15
CA ALA A 66 20.12 -10.79 -11.28
C ALA A 66 19.00 -11.54 -12.02
N THR A 67 19.34 -12.63 -12.69
CA THR A 67 18.41 -13.38 -13.55
C THR A 67 17.68 -14.51 -12.85
N THR A 68 18.14 -14.95 -11.68
CA THR A 68 17.51 -16.00 -10.88
C THR A 68 16.63 -15.40 -9.78
N LYS A 69 15.57 -16.10 -9.37
CA LYS A 69 14.67 -15.65 -8.29
C LYS A 69 15.45 -15.33 -7.00
N ILE A 70 16.35 -16.23 -6.61
CA ILE A 70 17.20 -16.05 -5.43
C ILE A 70 18.13 -14.85 -5.61
N GLY A 71 18.78 -14.73 -6.76
CA GLY A 71 19.67 -13.60 -7.03
C GLY A 71 18.94 -12.25 -7.04
N GLN A 72 17.70 -12.20 -7.53
CA GLN A 72 16.86 -10.99 -7.50
C GLN A 72 16.53 -10.60 -6.07
N LYS A 73 16.08 -11.56 -5.25
CA LYS A 73 15.80 -11.35 -3.83
C LYS A 73 17.02 -10.81 -3.11
N GLU A 74 18.16 -11.51 -3.19
CA GLU A 74 19.40 -11.10 -2.54
C GLU A 74 19.89 -9.73 -3.02
N CYS A 75 19.79 -9.44 -4.33
CA CYS A 75 20.16 -8.15 -4.87
C CYS A 75 19.27 -7.03 -4.33
N PHE A 76 17.95 -7.24 -4.32
CA PHE A 76 16.99 -6.30 -3.77
C PHE A 76 17.26 -6.01 -2.30
N GLU A 77 17.34 -7.05 -1.47
CA GLU A 77 17.54 -6.91 -0.02
C GLU A 77 18.84 -6.15 0.29
N ARG A 78 19.96 -6.52 -0.37
CA ARG A 78 21.24 -5.84 -0.20
C ARG A 78 21.20 -4.38 -0.65
N THR A 79 20.59 -4.12 -1.81
CA THR A 79 20.52 -2.77 -2.39
C THR A 79 19.65 -1.87 -1.51
N PHE A 80 18.48 -2.37 -1.10
CA PHE A 80 17.60 -1.68 -0.17
C PHE A 80 18.32 -1.31 1.12
N THR A 81 18.95 -2.31 1.78
CA THR A 81 19.65 -2.09 3.05
C THR A 81 20.74 -1.03 2.89
N THR A 82 21.52 -1.08 1.80
CA THR A 82 22.58 -0.12 1.53
C THR A 82 22.03 1.30 1.37
N LEU A 83 21.04 1.49 0.48
CA LEU A 83 20.44 2.80 0.20
C LEU A 83 19.77 3.38 1.46
N PHE A 84 19.09 2.53 2.23
CA PHE A 84 18.41 2.96 3.44
C PHE A 84 19.39 3.38 4.53
N GLN A 85 20.46 2.60 4.75
CA GLN A 85 21.53 2.97 5.69
C GLN A 85 22.23 4.28 5.30
N GLU A 86 22.47 4.51 4.01
CA GLU A 86 23.03 5.78 3.54
C GLU A 86 22.11 6.97 3.80
N ARG A 87 20.79 6.80 3.67
CA ARG A 87 19.80 7.83 4.00
C ARG A 87 19.80 8.13 5.49
N LEU A 88 19.77 7.10 6.34
CA LEU A 88 19.84 7.27 7.80
C LEU A 88 21.09 8.05 8.25
N LYS A 89 22.24 7.81 7.61
CA LYS A 89 23.49 8.54 7.90
C LYS A 89 23.45 10.02 7.48
N LYS A 90 22.64 10.37 6.47
CA LYS A 90 22.53 11.74 5.94
C LYS A 90 21.41 12.53 6.60
N ALA A 91 20.47 11.85 7.25
CA ALA A 91 19.37 12.48 7.96
C ALA A 91 19.89 13.28 9.17
N PRO A 92 19.40 14.51 9.40
CA PRO A 92 19.83 15.35 10.51
C PRO A 92 19.14 14.93 11.81
N TYR A 93 19.46 13.73 12.31
CA TYR A 93 19.00 13.28 13.61
C TYR A 93 19.74 14.04 14.71
N GLU A 94 19.02 14.85 15.49
CA GLU A 94 19.54 15.54 16.66
C GLU A 94 19.47 14.61 17.89
N VAL A 95 20.39 13.64 17.95
CA VAL A 95 20.44 12.67 19.06
C VAL A 95 21.21 13.24 20.25
N THR A 96 20.72 12.98 21.47
CA THR A 96 21.42 13.40 22.71
C THR A 96 22.63 12.52 23.02
N GLU A 97 22.68 11.32 22.45
CA GLU A 97 23.80 10.39 22.53
C GLU A 97 23.88 9.51 21.26
N PRO A 98 25.06 8.97 20.90
CA PRO A 98 25.20 8.12 19.73
C PRO A 98 24.32 6.87 19.78
N VAL A 99 23.64 6.57 18.69
CA VAL A 99 22.77 5.39 18.55
C VAL A 99 23.47 4.37 17.67
N THR A 100 23.75 3.19 18.23
CA THR A 100 24.18 2.01 17.47
C THR A 100 23.27 0.85 17.82
N ASP A 101 22.41 0.46 16.89
CA ASP A 101 21.39 -0.57 17.09
C ASP A 101 21.14 -1.37 15.81
N ARG A 102 20.49 -2.53 15.94
CA ARG A 102 19.96 -3.29 14.82
C ARG A 102 18.45 -3.34 14.93
N VAL A 103 17.76 -2.78 13.94
CA VAL A 103 16.31 -2.77 13.86
C VAL A 103 15.83 -3.75 12.80
N LEU A 104 14.65 -4.33 12.97
CA LEU A 104 14.00 -5.15 11.95
C LEU A 104 12.92 -4.31 11.28
N LEU A 105 13.11 -4.02 9.99
CA LEU A 105 12.19 -3.24 9.20
C LEU A 105 11.25 -4.18 8.44
N ASN A 106 9.96 -4.05 8.68
CA ASN A 106 8.94 -4.78 7.93
C ASN A 106 8.36 -3.88 6.85
N ILE A 107 8.66 -4.19 5.59
CA ILE A 107 8.27 -3.37 4.43
C ILE A 107 7.42 -4.16 3.46
N LYS A 108 6.54 -3.45 2.75
CA LYS A 108 5.84 -3.93 1.56
C LYS A 108 6.40 -3.22 0.33
N VAL A 109 6.74 -3.98 -0.70
CA VAL A 109 6.84 -3.45 -2.06
C VAL A 109 5.51 -3.73 -2.74
N ASP A 110 4.75 -2.70 -3.07
CA ASP A 110 3.46 -2.88 -3.71
C ASP A 110 3.58 -3.27 -5.19
N ASN A 111 2.44 -3.58 -5.82
CA ASN A 111 2.35 -3.96 -7.23
C ASN A 111 2.72 -2.83 -8.23
N THR A 112 3.01 -1.63 -7.74
CA THR A 112 3.51 -0.50 -8.54
C THR A 112 5.01 -0.23 -8.32
N GLY A 113 5.64 -0.94 -7.38
CA GLY A 113 7.04 -0.77 -7.01
C GLY A 113 7.26 0.22 -5.87
N LYS A 114 6.21 0.74 -5.21
CA LYS A 114 6.38 1.61 -4.05
C LYS A 114 6.70 0.81 -2.80
N ILE A 115 7.65 1.30 -2.02
CA ILE A 115 8.01 0.75 -0.72
C ILE A 115 7.19 1.46 0.36
N VAL A 116 6.52 0.66 1.18
CA VAL A 116 5.68 1.12 2.29
C VAL A 116 6.16 0.46 3.58
N LEU A 117 6.32 1.25 4.64
CA LEU A 117 6.56 0.72 5.99
C LEU A 117 5.29 0.06 6.52
N ILE A 118 5.38 -1.21 6.93
CA ILE A 118 4.32 -1.88 7.69
C ILE A 118 4.55 -1.62 9.18
N ASP A 119 5.72 -1.99 9.69
CA ASP A 119 6.10 -1.82 11.09
C ASP A 119 7.63 -1.85 11.26
N ILE A 120 8.08 -1.54 12.47
CA ILE A 120 9.48 -1.64 12.87
C ILE A 120 9.61 -2.23 14.27
N GLU A 121 10.49 -3.24 14.37
CA GLU A 121 10.98 -3.76 15.64
C GLU A 121 12.31 -3.09 15.97
N ALA A 122 12.32 -2.31 17.04
CA ALA A 122 13.49 -1.58 17.53
C ALA A 122 13.36 -1.42 19.04
N ASN A 123 14.50 -1.27 19.74
CA ASN A 123 14.50 -0.97 21.16
C ASN A 123 13.79 0.37 21.43
N ASP A 124 13.03 0.45 22.52
CA ASP A 124 12.29 1.68 22.90
C ASP A 124 13.20 2.89 23.00
N LYS A 125 14.40 2.71 23.56
CA LYS A 125 15.43 3.73 23.66
C LYS A 125 15.87 4.26 22.28
N THR A 126 16.00 3.38 21.29
CA THR A 126 16.34 3.76 19.91
C THR A 126 15.20 4.57 19.29
N LYS A 127 13.95 4.15 19.51
CA LYS A 127 12.78 4.89 19.04
C LYS A 127 12.70 6.28 19.68
N GLU A 128 12.97 6.39 20.97
CA GLU A 128 12.99 7.66 21.71
C GLU A 128 14.10 8.59 21.19
N LEU A 129 15.35 8.11 21.12
CA LEU A 129 16.50 8.93 20.71
C LEU A 129 16.42 9.42 19.26
N LEU A 130 15.80 8.64 18.37
CA LEU A 130 15.65 8.99 16.95
C LEU A 130 14.34 9.72 16.64
N SER A 131 13.52 10.00 17.66
CA SER A 131 12.32 10.84 17.53
C SER A 131 12.65 12.28 17.92
N THR A 132 11.86 13.21 17.40
CA THR A 132 11.87 14.62 17.81
C THR A 132 10.55 14.96 18.50
N ASP A 133 10.46 16.16 19.08
CA ASP A 133 9.20 16.65 19.68
C ASP A 133 8.02 16.71 18.69
N SER A 134 8.31 16.77 17.38
CA SER A 134 7.30 16.94 16.32
C SER A 134 7.14 15.74 15.40
N GLU A 135 8.05 14.77 15.43
CA GLU A 135 8.08 13.65 14.47
C GLU A 135 8.61 12.38 15.15
N THR A 136 7.86 11.28 15.02
CA THR A 136 8.30 9.98 15.52
C THR A 136 9.34 9.38 14.57
N PHE A 137 10.19 8.49 15.10
CA PHE A 137 11.13 7.75 14.27
C PHE A 137 10.43 7.03 13.10
N GLU A 138 9.27 6.41 13.34
CA GLU A 138 8.51 5.72 12.29
C GLU A 138 8.03 6.65 11.18
N ASP A 139 7.58 7.86 11.51
CA ASP A 139 7.14 8.85 10.52
C ASP A 139 8.30 9.31 9.64
N SER A 140 9.45 9.56 10.26
CA SER A 140 10.69 9.86 9.54
C SER A 140 11.07 8.72 8.59
N LEU A 141 10.95 7.46 9.02
CA LEU A 141 11.21 6.31 8.15
C LEU A 141 10.21 6.23 6.98
N ARG A 142 8.91 6.46 7.23
CA ARG A 142 7.89 6.49 6.17
C ARG A 142 8.23 7.54 5.11
N ALA A 143 8.63 8.74 5.53
CA ALA A 143 9.06 9.80 4.61
C ALA A 143 10.29 9.38 3.79
N ASN A 144 11.30 8.78 4.44
CA ASN A 144 12.50 8.28 3.77
C ASN A 144 12.18 7.19 2.73
N LEU A 145 11.28 6.25 3.04
CA LEU A 145 10.87 5.16 2.14
C LEU A 145 10.03 5.67 0.96
N SER A 146 9.17 6.67 1.18
CA SER A 146 8.46 7.35 0.08
C SER A 146 9.46 7.98 -0.88
N ALA A 147 10.43 8.73 -0.35
CA ALA A 147 11.47 9.36 -1.17
C ALA A 147 12.35 8.35 -1.92
N LEU A 148 12.66 7.20 -1.30
CA LEU A 148 13.37 6.10 -1.95
C LEU A 148 12.57 5.54 -3.14
N SER A 149 11.27 5.34 -2.95
CA SER A 149 10.37 4.82 -3.99
C SER A 149 10.21 5.77 -5.19
N GLU A 150 10.32 7.08 -4.96
CA GLU A 150 10.22 8.10 -6.00
C GLU A 150 11.51 8.28 -6.79
N GLN A 151 12.66 8.10 -6.14
CA GLN A 151 13.98 8.31 -6.74
C GLN A 151 14.50 7.07 -7.48
N ASP A 152 14.21 5.89 -6.93
CA ASP A 152 14.72 4.63 -7.44
C ASP A 152 13.61 3.86 -8.16
N ALA A 153 13.81 3.57 -9.44
CA ALA A 153 12.83 2.84 -10.24
C ALA A 153 12.85 1.35 -9.85
N ILE A 154 11.92 0.95 -8.98
CA ILE A 154 11.74 -0.45 -8.58
C ILE A 154 10.73 -1.13 -9.51
N VAL A 155 11.13 -2.24 -10.09
CA VAL A 155 10.20 -3.15 -10.78
C VAL A 155 9.59 -4.05 -9.71
N PRO A 156 8.26 -4.15 -9.59
CA PRO A 156 7.60 -4.96 -8.58
C PRO A 156 7.81 -6.46 -8.83
N ALA A 157 7.50 -7.27 -7.82
CA ALA A 157 7.43 -8.71 -7.97
C ALA A 157 6.34 -9.11 -8.95
N THR A 158 6.51 -10.25 -9.63
CA THR A 158 5.48 -10.81 -10.51
C THR A 158 5.02 -12.17 -10.03
N LYS A 159 3.74 -12.50 -10.22
CA LYS A 159 3.18 -13.83 -9.99
C LYS A 159 2.09 -14.11 -11.02
N ASN A 160 2.19 -15.24 -11.70
CA ASN A 160 1.40 -15.58 -12.88
C ASN A 160 1.44 -14.46 -13.94
N GLY A 161 2.60 -13.83 -14.12
CA GLY A 161 2.78 -12.71 -15.05
C GLY A 161 2.13 -11.38 -14.66
N LEU A 162 1.55 -11.27 -13.46
CA LEU A 162 0.97 -10.03 -12.93
C LEU A 162 1.83 -9.45 -11.83
N ASN A 163 1.89 -8.11 -11.74
CA ASN A 163 2.57 -7.44 -10.64
C ASN A 163 1.80 -7.70 -9.33
N VAL A 164 2.54 -8.03 -8.27
CA VAL A 164 1.98 -8.34 -6.96
C VAL A 164 2.74 -7.62 -5.85
N SER A 165 2.05 -7.42 -4.73
CA SER A 165 2.67 -6.89 -3.52
C SER A 165 3.47 -7.99 -2.81
N THR A 166 4.67 -7.67 -2.33
CA THR A 166 5.53 -8.58 -1.55
C THR A 166 5.99 -7.92 -0.27
N GLN A 167 6.27 -8.72 0.76
CA GLN A 167 6.68 -8.24 2.08
C GLN A 167 8.05 -8.78 2.45
N PHE A 168 8.87 -7.94 3.08
CA PHE A 168 10.22 -8.27 3.51
C PHE A 168 10.43 -7.84 4.96
N ASN A 169 11.17 -8.66 5.71
CA ASN A 169 11.66 -8.34 7.05
C ASN A 169 13.17 -8.18 6.97
N LEU A 170 13.64 -6.95 6.98
CA LEU A 170 15.03 -6.60 6.67
C LEU A 170 15.74 -6.10 7.93
N PRO A 171 16.79 -6.78 8.40
CA PRO A 171 17.60 -6.28 9.49
C PRO A 171 18.46 -5.12 8.97
N ILE A 172 18.31 -3.96 9.59
CA ILE A 172 19.06 -2.74 9.26
C ILE A 172 19.92 -2.35 10.47
N GLU A 173 21.21 -2.14 10.22
CA GLU A 173 22.08 -1.54 11.24
C GLU A 173 21.96 -0.01 11.19
N ILE A 174 21.66 0.57 12.35
CA ILE A 174 21.61 2.01 12.57
C ILE A 174 22.92 2.44 13.23
N ASN A 175 23.54 3.47 12.67
CA ASN A 175 24.69 4.14 13.27
C ASN A 175 24.54 5.65 13.06
N VAL A 176 24.01 6.32 14.08
CA VAL A 176 23.75 7.77 14.11
C VAL A 176 24.59 8.36 15.22
N LYS A 177 25.23 9.51 14.95
CA LYS A 177 26.20 10.15 15.84
C LYS A 177 25.87 11.61 16.05
#